data_AF-A0A7Y3L5P4-F1
#
_entry.id   AF-A0A7Y3L5P4-F1
#
_cell.length_a   1.000
_cell.length_b   1.000
_cell.length_c   1.000
_cell.angle_alpha   90.00
_cell.angle_beta   90.00
_cell.angle_gamma   90.00
#
_symmetry.space_group_name_H-M   'P 1'
#
loop_
_entity.id
_entity.type
_entity.pdbx_description
1 polymer ?
#
loop_
_entity_poly.entity_id
_entity_poly.type
_entity_poly.pdbx_seq_one_letter_code
_entity_poly.pdbx_strand_id
1 'polypeptide(L)'
;MRNLLALLLLIAVAPLCAADPVAADSSTVRLADYFIKTPINEADPKLVSPFLALDVQTLPKRLREKALAKQLAIQALLKLHDTKKKGNWLQPVGGCTAESFVKPLKDIPAYAMAGYVPLTEEELKYIMDKTHCTELDLGCQFTFTIFFDKKKPRRLMLHQNDPIDALAAESHGPHGQTNFFGTGLTCQH
;
A
#
# COMPACT_ATOMS: atom_id res chain seq x y z
N MET A 1 -25.42 -69.25 7.51
CA MET A 1 -24.89 -68.73 6.21
C MET A 1 -25.14 -67.23 6.24
N ARG A 2 -24.25 -66.39 6.78
CA ARG A 2 -22.94 -65.96 6.27
C ARG A 2 -23.09 -65.36 4.87
N ASN A 3 -23.27 -64.04 4.78
CA ASN A 3 -22.99 -63.13 3.63
C ASN A 3 -23.16 -61.68 4.15
N LEU A 4 -22.08 -60.95 4.52
CA LEU A 4 -21.20 -60.14 3.66
C LEU A 4 -21.93 -59.02 2.91
N LEU A 5 -21.74 -57.77 3.38
CA LEU A 5 -21.51 -56.59 2.54
C LEU A 5 -21.04 -55.43 3.42
N ALA A 6 -19.73 -55.39 3.65
CA ALA A 6 -19.02 -54.21 4.12
C ALA A 6 -18.90 -53.24 2.93
N LEU A 7 -19.62 -52.13 2.99
CA LEU A 7 -19.54 -51.05 2.01
C LEU A 7 -18.33 -50.16 2.40
N LEU A 8 -17.17 -50.46 1.84
CA LEU A 8 -15.98 -49.60 1.93
C LEU A 8 -16.22 -48.32 1.12
N LEU A 9 -16.44 -47.20 1.82
CA LEU A 9 -16.30 -45.85 1.26
C LEU A 9 -14.81 -45.61 0.93
N LEU A 10 -14.46 -45.75 -0.35
CA LEU A 10 -13.24 -45.19 -0.91
C LEU A 10 -13.40 -43.67 -1.02
N ILE A 11 -12.98 -42.94 0.01
CA ILE A 11 -12.73 -41.50 -0.10
C ILE A 11 -11.44 -41.35 -0.90
N ALA A 12 -11.60 -41.15 -2.20
CA ALA A 12 -10.52 -40.71 -3.07
C ALA A 12 -10.10 -39.29 -2.64
N VAL A 13 -9.00 -39.21 -1.90
CA VAL A 13 -8.29 -37.96 -1.64
C VAL A 13 -7.68 -37.53 -2.97
N ALA A 14 -8.41 -36.70 -3.72
CA ALA A 14 -7.83 -35.97 -4.84
C ALA A 14 -6.76 -35.02 -4.26
N PRO A 15 -5.50 -35.10 -4.71
CA PRO A 15 -4.53 -34.08 -4.38
C PRO A 15 -5.03 -32.79 -5.02
N LEU A 16 -5.37 -31.79 -4.20
CA LEU A 16 -5.42 -30.41 -4.65
C LEU A 16 -4.01 -30.06 -5.15
N CYS A 17 -3.77 -30.25 -6.45
CA CYS A 17 -2.72 -29.55 -7.14
C CYS A 17 -3.02 -28.06 -6.98
N ALA A 18 -2.35 -27.42 -6.03
CA ALA A 18 -2.16 -25.98 -6.05
C ALA A 18 -1.56 -25.68 -7.42
N ALA A 19 -2.35 -25.07 -8.31
CA ALA A 19 -1.88 -24.62 -9.60
C ALA A 19 -0.73 -23.63 -9.33
N ASP A 20 0.47 -23.99 -9.76
CA ASP A 20 1.58 -23.06 -9.75
C ASP A 20 1.14 -21.80 -10.52
N PRO A 21 1.45 -20.59 -10.01
CA PRO A 21 1.06 -19.35 -10.67
C PRO A 21 1.62 -19.37 -12.10
N VAL A 22 0.73 -19.20 -13.08
CA VAL A 22 1.06 -19.17 -14.50
C VAL A 22 2.18 -18.16 -14.71
N ALA A 23 3.32 -18.62 -15.25
CA ALA A 23 4.46 -17.76 -15.49
C ALA A 23 4.06 -16.60 -16.43
N ALA A 24 4.44 -15.38 -16.07
CA ALA A 24 4.15 -14.19 -16.87
C ALA A 24 4.68 -14.32 -18.30
N ASP A 25 3.88 -13.87 -19.27
CA ASP A 25 4.31 -13.81 -20.67
C ASP A 25 5.41 -12.75 -20.90
N SER A 26 6.07 -12.83 -22.06
CA SER A 26 7.21 -11.96 -22.37
C SER A 26 6.83 -10.47 -22.41
N SER A 27 5.59 -10.13 -22.78
CA SER A 27 5.06 -8.76 -22.77
C SER A 27 4.93 -8.21 -21.35
N THR A 28 4.43 -9.02 -20.42
CA THR A 28 4.27 -8.68 -19.01
C THR A 28 5.61 -8.42 -18.34
N VAL A 29 6.61 -9.27 -18.63
CA VAL A 29 7.97 -9.07 -18.13
C VAL A 29 8.60 -7.79 -18.70
N ARG A 30 8.40 -7.49 -19.99
CA ARG A 30 8.89 -6.25 -20.62
C ARG A 30 8.23 -5.01 -20.03
N LEU A 31 6.92 -5.05 -19.78
CA LEU A 31 6.19 -3.97 -19.14
C LEU A 31 6.72 -3.70 -17.74
N ALA A 32 6.94 -4.75 -16.94
CA ALA A 32 7.51 -4.61 -15.61
C ALA A 32 8.93 -4.02 -15.65
N ASP A 33 9.79 -4.52 -16.55
CA ASP A 33 11.17 -4.03 -16.70
C ASP A 33 11.23 -2.57 -17.17
N TYR A 34 10.32 -2.17 -18.06
CA TYR A 34 10.16 -0.78 -18.50
C TYR A 34 9.88 0.15 -17.32
N PHE A 35 8.88 -0.15 -16.49
CA PHE A 35 8.54 0.70 -15.33
C PHE A 35 9.61 0.68 -14.24
N ILE A 36 10.29 -0.45 -14.03
CA ILE A 36 11.39 -0.52 -13.06
C ILE A 36 12.54 0.42 -13.46
N LYS A 37 12.88 0.48 -14.75
CA LYS A 37 14.04 1.24 -15.25
C LYS A 37 13.71 2.70 -15.56
N THR A 38 12.47 3.02 -15.90
CA THR A 38 12.09 4.36 -16.37
C THR A 38 11.67 5.23 -15.19
N PRO A 39 12.21 6.47 -15.05
CA PRO A 39 11.68 7.47 -14.12
C PRO A 39 10.17 7.71 -14.36
N ILE A 40 9.39 7.91 -13.29
CA ILE A 40 7.90 7.99 -13.42
C ILE A 40 7.48 9.20 -14.27
N ASN A 41 8.22 10.31 -14.19
CA ASN A 41 8.01 11.51 -14.99
C ASN A 41 8.27 11.32 -16.50
N GLU A 42 8.94 10.24 -16.89
CA GLU A 42 9.27 9.89 -18.28
C GLU A 42 8.47 8.68 -18.79
N ALA A 43 7.68 8.04 -17.91
CA ALA A 43 6.91 6.86 -18.25
C ALA A 43 5.68 7.21 -19.11
N ASP A 44 5.32 6.33 -20.05
CA ASP A 44 4.11 6.48 -20.86
C ASP A 44 2.85 6.36 -19.97
N PRO A 45 2.03 7.42 -19.85
CA PRO A 45 0.82 7.41 -19.03
C PRO A 45 -0.17 6.31 -19.43
N LYS A 46 -0.20 5.90 -20.71
CA LYS A 46 -1.11 4.87 -21.22
C LYS A 46 -0.79 3.49 -20.66
N LEU A 47 0.46 3.26 -20.24
CA LEU A 47 0.93 1.97 -19.73
C LEU A 47 0.79 1.86 -18.21
N VAL A 48 0.44 2.95 -17.50
CA VAL A 48 0.32 2.96 -16.04
C VAL A 48 -0.77 2.02 -15.55
N SER A 49 -1.97 2.10 -16.12
CA SER A 49 -3.10 1.24 -15.72
C SER A 49 -2.80 -0.25 -15.96
N PRO A 50 -2.33 -0.67 -17.15
CA PRO A 50 -1.86 -2.05 -17.37
C PRO A 50 -0.78 -2.50 -16.39
N PHE A 51 0.18 -1.63 -16.06
CA PHE A 51 1.25 -1.95 -15.12
C PHE A 51 0.75 -2.15 -13.68
N LEU A 52 -0.18 -1.31 -13.22
CA LEU A 52 -0.81 -1.44 -11.91
C LEU A 52 -1.69 -2.70 -11.79
N ALA A 53 -2.22 -3.19 -12.89
CA ALA A 53 -3.02 -4.41 -12.94
C ALA A 53 -2.18 -5.70 -12.98
N LEU A 54 -0.85 -5.61 -13.08
CA LEU A 54 0.02 -6.79 -13.13
C LEU A 54 0.02 -7.54 -11.80
N ASP A 55 -0.17 -8.87 -11.87
CA ASP A 55 0.13 -9.75 -10.75
C ASP A 55 1.64 -9.96 -10.63
N VAL A 56 2.24 -9.27 -9.66
CA VAL A 56 3.66 -9.33 -9.37
C VAL A 56 4.15 -10.75 -9.04
N GLN A 57 3.28 -11.63 -8.52
CA GLN A 57 3.67 -13.01 -8.17
C GLN A 57 4.02 -13.86 -9.40
N THR A 58 3.45 -13.52 -10.57
CA THR A 58 3.71 -14.20 -11.85
C THR A 58 5.05 -13.79 -12.47
N LEU A 59 5.65 -12.67 -12.03
CA LEU A 59 6.91 -12.18 -12.55
C LEU A 59 8.12 -13.05 -12.11
N PRO A 60 9.26 -12.97 -12.80
CA PRO A 60 10.51 -13.55 -12.33
C PRO A 60 10.91 -12.99 -10.96
N LYS A 61 11.37 -13.85 -10.04
CA LYS A 61 11.72 -13.48 -8.64
C LYS A 61 12.53 -12.19 -8.52
N ARG A 62 13.53 -12.01 -9.40
CA ARG A 62 14.40 -10.82 -9.45
C ARG A 62 13.67 -9.49 -9.68
N LEU A 63 12.49 -9.52 -10.31
CA LEU A 63 11.70 -8.33 -10.66
C LEU A 63 10.56 -8.09 -9.67
N ARG A 64 10.14 -9.09 -8.89
CA ARG A 64 8.93 -9.01 -8.06
C ARG A 64 8.94 -7.84 -7.11
N GLU A 65 9.96 -7.78 -6.25
CA GLU A 65 10.05 -6.73 -5.22
C GLU A 65 10.17 -5.33 -5.83
N LYS A 66 10.95 -5.18 -6.90
CA LYS A 66 11.11 -3.90 -7.62
C LYS A 66 9.82 -3.47 -8.32
N ALA A 67 9.12 -4.41 -8.95
CA ALA A 67 7.83 -4.14 -9.59
C ALA A 67 6.78 -3.74 -8.56
N LEU A 68 6.70 -4.45 -7.43
CA LEU A 68 5.81 -4.11 -6.33
C LEU A 68 6.11 -2.72 -5.77
N ALA A 69 7.37 -2.42 -5.46
CA ALA A 69 7.77 -1.10 -4.98
C ALA A 69 7.39 0.01 -5.99
N LYS A 70 7.54 -0.25 -7.28
CA LYS A 70 7.16 0.71 -8.33
C LYS A 70 5.63 0.88 -8.43
N GLN A 71 4.86 -0.20 -8.33
CA GLN A 71 3.39 -0.12 -8.26
C GLN A 71 2.95 0.70 -7.06
N LEU A 72 3.53 0.46 -5.88
CA LEU A 72 3.27 1.22 -4.65
C LEU A 72 3.61 2.70 -4.81
N ALA A 73 4.76 3.03 -5.40
CA ALA A 73 5.16 4.42 -5.64
C ALA A 73 4.17 5.15 -6.58
N ILE A 74 3.71 4.48 -7.64
CA ILE A 74 2.70 5.05 -8.55
C ILE A 74 1.35 5.22 -7.83
N GLN A 75 0.92 4.23 -7.06
CA GLN A 75 -0.32 4.32 -6.27
C GLN A 75 -0.26 5.46 -5.26
N ALA A 76 0.88 5.66 -4.59
CA ALA A 76 1.09 6.80 -3.71
C ALA A 76 0.95 8.12 -4.47
N LEU A 77 1.59 8.27 -5.63
CA LEU A 77 1.47 9.49 -6.45
C LEU A 77 0.04 9.77 -6.91
N LEU A 78 -0.70 8.73 -7.33
CA LEU A 78 -2.11 8.87 -7.69
C LEU A 78 -2.93 9.35 -6.49
N LYS A 79 -2.71 8.76 -5.32
CA LYS A 79 -3.38 9.14 -4.09
C LYS A 79 -3.07 10.58 -3.69
N LEU A 80 -1.80 10.97 -3.70
CA LEU A 80 -1.35 12.34 -3.40
C LEU A 80 -1.95 13.37 -4.35
N HIS A 81 -2.03 13.04 -5.63
CA HIS A 81 -2.66 13.89 -6.62
C HIS A 81 -4.18 14.03 -6.38
N ASP A 82 -4.87 12.95 -6.04
CA ASP A 82 -6.30 13.00 -5.72
C ASP A 82 -6.57 13.81 -4.44
N THR A 83 -5.72 13.68 -3.43
CA THR A 83 -5.80 14.49 -2.20
C THR A 83 -5.54 15.96 -2.49
N LYS A 84 -4.53 16.27 -3.31
CA LYS A 84 -4.26 17.65 -3.74
C LYS A 84 -5.45 18.26 -4.49
N LYS A 85 -6.19 17.48 -5.29
CA LYS A 85 -7.40 17.94 -5.98
C LYS A 85 -8.55 18.26 -5.02
N LYS A 86 -8.66 17.53 -3.90
CA LYS A 86 -9.67 17.79 -2.86
C LYS A 86 -9.35 19.06 -2.06
N GLY A 87 -8.09 19.48 -2.04
CA GLY A 87 -7.64 20.67 -1.34
C GLY A 87 -7.57 20.44 0.17
N ASN A 88 -7.84 21.52 0.93
CA ASN A 88 -7.64 21.54 2.39
C ASN A 88 -8.79 20.90 3.19
N TRP A 89 -9.93 20.65 2.54
CA TRP A 89 -11.15 20.17 3.17
C TRP A 89 -11.42 18.73 2.74
N LEU A 90 -11.16 17.78 3.63
CA LEU A 90 -11.30 16.36 3.33
C LEU A 90 -12.58 15.83 3.99
N GLN A 91 -13.50 15.33 3.15
CA GLN A 91 -14.69 14.62 3.63
C GLN A 91 -14.39 13.14 3.84
N PRO A 92 -15.09 12.44 4.74
CA PRO A 92 -14.91 11.01 4.97
C PRO A 92 -15.09 10.23 3.66
N VAL A 93 -14.17 9.32 3.33
CA VAL A 93 -14.32 8.48 2.14
C VAL A 93 -15.35 7.40 2.42
N GLY A 94 -16.50 7.48 1.75
CA GLY A 94 -17.45 6.37 1.74
C GLY A 94 -16.81 5.09 1.17
N GLY A 95 -16.89 3.98 1.91
CA GLY A 95 -16.42 2.66 1.45
C GLY A 95 -14.94 2.36 1.68
N CYS A 96 -14.19 3.24 2.33
CA CYS A 96 -12.83 2.93 2.75
C CYS A 96 -12.82 2.20 4.11
N THR A 97 -12.08 1.11 4.20
CA THR A 97 -11.96 0.28 5.41
C THR A 97 -10.51 0.16 5.85
N ALA A 98 -10.29 -0.23 7.12
CA ALA A 98 -8.95 -0.47 7.65
C ALA A 98 -8.13 -1.47 6.82
N GLU A 99 -8.78 -2.45 6.20
CA GLU A 99 -8.15 -3.48 5.35
C GLU A 99 -7.41 -2.87 4.14
N SER A 100 -7.81 -1.67 3.70
CA SER A 100 -7.18 -1.00 2.56
C SER A 100 -5.77 -0.49 2.88
N PHE A 101 -5.48 -0.12 4.13
CA PHE A 101 -4.20 0.45 4.56
C PHE A 101 -3.51 -0.32 5.71
N VAL A 102 -4.13 -1.39 6.23
CA VAL A 102 -3.45 -2.35 7.13
C VAL A 102 -2.81 -3.45 6.29
N LYS A 103 -1.50 -3.63 6.42
CA LYS A 103 -0.69 -4.59 5.65
C LYS A 103 0.10 -5.52 6.59
N PRO A 104 0.49 -6.73 6.13
CA PRO A 104 1.39 -7.61 6.87
C PRO A 104 2.79 -7.00 7.04
N LEU A 105 3.49 -7.29 8.15
CA LEU A 105 4.84 -6.75 8.40
C LEU A 105 5.88 -7.15 7.34
N LYS A 106 5.66 -8.25 6.63
CA LYS A 106 6.56 -8.73 5.57
C LYS A 106 6.67 -7.77 4.37
N ASP A 107 5.69 -6.87 4.21
CA ASP A 107 5.61 -5.98 3.05
C ASP A 107 6.41 -4.68 3.24
N ILE A 108 6.90 -4.40 4.46
CA ILE A 108 7.69 -3.19 4.80
C ILE A 108 8.83 -2.90 3.80
N PRO A 109 9.67 -3.87 3.38
CA PRO A 109 10.77 -3.59 2.45
C PRO A 109 10.31 -2.98 1.12
N ALA A 110 9.19 -3.47 0.57
CA ALA A 110 8.66 -2.96 -0.69
C ALA A 110 8.13 -1.52 -0.55
N TYR A 111 7.51 -1.20 0.59
CA TYR A 111 7.05 0.16 0.91
C TYR A 111 8.24 1.11 1.15
N ALA A 112 9.27 0.68 1.87
CA ALA A 112 10.49 1.47 2.05
C ALA A 112 11.15 1.79 0.70
N MET A 113 11.26 0.81 -0.20
CA MET A 113 11.73 1.03 -1.57
C MET A 113 10.83 1.97 -2.39
N ALA A 114 9.54 2.01 -2.07
CA ALA A 114 8.57 2.90 -2.70
C ALA A 114 8.60 4.34 -2.16
N GLY A 115 9.47 4.65 -1.19
CA GLY A 115 9.60 6.01 -0.62
C GLY A 115 8.77 6.24 0.64
N TYR A 116 8.30 5.17 1.30
CA TYR A 116 7.67 5.27 2.60
C TYR A 116 8.71 5.35 3.71
N VAL A 117 8.46 6.25 4.66
CA VAL A 117 9.29 6.48 5.85
C VAL A 117 8.54 6.03 7.11
N PRO A 118 9.24 5.54 8.15
CA PRO A 118 8.61 5.21 9.42
C PRO A 118 7.98 6.43 10.08
N LEU A 119 6.83 6.21 10.71
CA LEU A 119 6.14 7.17 11.56
C LEU A 119 6.05 6.59 12.99
N THR A 120 6.23 7.41 14.01
CA THR A 120 6.05 7.03 15.42
C THR A 120 4.60 7.23 15.85
N GLU A 121 4.24 6.65 17.00
CA GLU A 121 2.90 6.81 17.57
C GLU A 121 2.66 8.26 18.04
N GLU A 122 3.71 8.93 18.51
CA GLU A 122 3.67 10.33 18.94
C GLU A 122 3.47 11.27 17.75
N GLU A 123 4.17 11.03 16.64
CA GLU A 123 3.96 11.77 15.39
C GLU A 123 2.54 11.56 14.86
N LEU A 124 2.04 10.32 14.86
CA LEU A 124 0.66 10.02 14.47
C LEU A 124 -0.35 10.78 15.33
N LYS A 125 -0.17 10.76 16.65
CA LYS A 125 -1.02 11.51 17.59
C LYS A 125 -0.99 13.00 17.28
N TYR A 126 0.18 13.58 17.05
CA TYR A 126 0.33 14.99 16.69
C TYR A 126 -0.42 15.33 15.40
N ILE A 127 -0.28 14.50 14.36
CA ILE A 127 -0.99 14.68 13.08
C ILE A 127 -2.51 14.66 13.29
N MET A 128 -3.01 13.67 14.02
CA MET A 128 -4.45 13.55 14.30
C MET A 128 -4.98 14.75 15.10
N ASP A 129 -4.23 15.20 16.11
CA ASP A 129 -4.61 16.35 16.94
C ASP A 129 -4.63 17.65 16.12
N LYS A 130 -3.74 17.80 15.13
CA LYS A 130 -3.66 18.99 14.26
C LYS A 130 -4.66 19.01 13.12
N THR A 131 -4.94 17.85 12.52
CA THR A 131 -5.80 17.74 11.33
C THR A 131 -7.24 17.39 11.67
N HIS A 132 -7.50 16.99 12.92
CA HIS A 132 -8.77 16.39 13.36
C HIS A 132 -9.17 15.14 12.58
N CYS A 133 -8.25 14.56 11.81
CA CYS A 133 -8.46 13.32 11.08
C CYS A 133 -8.31 12.12 12.01
N THR A 134 -9.18 11.12 11.83
CA THR A 134 -9.01 9.82 12.48
C THR A 134 -7.94 8.99 11.76
N GLU A 135 -7.46 7.91 12.40
CA GLU A 135 -6.57 6.94 11.75
C GLU A 135 -7.16 6.37 10.46
N LEU A 136 -8.49 6.21 10.41
CA LEU A 136 -9.22 5.79 9.21
C LEU A 136 -9.09 6.85 8.12
N ASP A 137 -9.32 8.12 8.41
CA ASP A 137 -9.20 9.19 7.42
C ASP A 137 -7.77 9.30 6.89
N LEU A 138 -6.79 9.17 7.77
CA LEU A 138 -5.37 9.16 7.40
C LEU A 138 -5.08 8.03 6.42
N GLY A 139 -5.53 6.81 6.72
CA GLY A 139 -5.35 5.65 5.84
C GLY A 139 -6.13 5.74 4.52
N CYS A 140 -7.25 6.46 4.51
CA CYS A 140 -8.11 6.57 3.34
C CYS A 140 -7.71 7.71 2.40
N GLN A 141 -7.38 8.88 2.96
CA GLN A 141 -7.09 10.09 2.20
C GLN A 141 -5.61 10.27 1.93
N PHE A 142 -4.75 9.82 2.84
CA PHE A 142 -3.31 10.00 2.74
C PHE A 142 -2.61 8.66 2.54
N THR A 143 -1.31 8.69 2.34
CA THR A 143 -0.51 7.48 2.12
C THR A 143 -0.26 6.69 3.41
N PHE A 144 -0.81 7.11 4.55
CA PHE A 144 -0.65 6.43 5.83
C PHE A 144 -0.99 4.93 5.73
N THR A 145 -0.06 4.09 6.17
CA THR A 145 -0.18 2.63 6.11
C THR A 145 0.28 2.04 7.44
N ILE A 146 -0.50 1.09 7.95
CA ILE A 146 -0.22 0.37 9.19
C ILE A 146 0.27 -1.03 8.83
N PHE A 147 1.42 -1.43 9.37
CA PHE A 147 1.92 -2.78 9.25
C PHE A 147 1.73 -3.50 10.56
N PHE A 148 0.96 -4.59 10.54
CA PHE A 148 0.60 -5.30 11.76
C PHE A 148 0.47 -6.80 11.53
N ASP A 149 1.10 -7.57 12.43
CA ASP A 149 0.84 -9.00 12.62
C ASP A 149 0.43 -9.20 14.09
N LYS A 150 -0.56 -10.05 14.36
CA LYS A 150 -1.19 -10.26 15.69
C LYS A 150 -0.23 -10.40 16.89
N LYS A 151 1.02 -10.81 16.67
CA LYS A 151 2.02 -11.09 17.72
C LYS A 151 3.09 -10.01 17.87
N LYS A 152 3.08 -8.97 17.04
CA LYS A 152 4.15 -7.96 16.96
C LYS A 152 3.56 -6.56 17.09
N PRO A 153 4.34 -5.59 17.61
CA PRO A 153 3.90 -4.20 17.63
C PRO A 153 3.66 -3.71 16.21
N ARG A 154 2.65 -2.85 16.05
CA ARG A 154 2.38 -2.21 14.76
C ARG A 154 3.55 -1.31 14.37
N ARG A 155 3.77 -1.18 13.06
CA ARG A 155 4.67 -0.19 12.46
C ARG A 155 3.84 0.73 11.60
N LEU A 156 4.12 2.02 11.68
CA LEU A 156 3.42 3.02 10.91
C LEU A 156 4.37 3.54 9.84
N MET A 157 3.88 3.75 8.63
CA MET A 157 4.66 4.42 7.59
C MET A 157 3.80 5.39 6.81
N LEU A 158 4.46 6.42 6.30
CA LEU A 158 3.89 7.47 5.46
C LEU A 158 4.82 7.68 4.26
N HIS A 159 4.29 8.03 3.09
CA HIS A 159 5.13 8.38 1.96
C HIS A 159 5.79 9.75 2.19
N GLN A 160 7.10 9.89 1.93
CA GLN A 160 7.86 11.12 2.21
C GLN A 160 7.36 12.38 1.46
N ASN A 161 6.63 12.19 0.35
CA ASN A 161 6.03 13.28 -0.42
C ASN A 161 4.59 13.61 0.01
N ASP A 162 4.10 12.97 1.08
CA ASP A 162 2.76 13.22 1.58
C ASP A 162 2.70 14.59 2.28
N PRO A 163 1.70 15.45 1.99
CA PRO A 163 1.61 16.74 2.67
C PRO A 163 1.49 16.65 4.20
N ILE A 164 1.03 15.53 4.77
CA ILE A 164 1.02 15.37 6.23
C ILE A 164 2.39 14.98 6.82
N ASP A 165 3.39 14.64 6.00
CA ASP A 165 4.77 14.37 6.44
C ASP A 165 5.40 15.63 7.05
N ALA A 166 5.04 16.81 6.54
CA ALA A 166 5.46 18.09 7.12
C ALA A 166 4.99 18.26 8.58
N LEU A 167 3.82 17.72 8.93
CA LEU A 167 3.30 17.75 10.31
C LEU A 167 4.05 16.76 11.21
N ALA A 168 4.47 15.61 10.67
CA ALA A 168 5.36 14.69 11.39
C ALA A 168 6.69 15.40 11.71
N ALA A 169 7.29 16.07 10.72
CA ALA A 169 8.52 16.84 10.90
C ALA A 169 8.38 17.98 11.93
N GLU A 170 7.25 18.69 11.93
CA GLU A 170 6.95 19.76 12.91
C GLU A 170 6.89 19.24 14.35
N SER A 171 6.46 18.00 14.56
CA SER A 171 6.35 17.40 15.91
C SER A 171 7.70 17.28 16.63
N HIS A 172 8.82 17.26 15.90
CA HIS A 172 10.19 17.20 16.45
C HIS A 172 10.73 18.56 16.91
N GLY A 173 9.94 19.63 16.79
CA GLY A 173 10.28 20.97 17.27
C GLY A 173 10.37 22.01 16.15
N PRO A 174 10.68 23.28 16.51
CA PRO A 174 10.59 24.41 15.60
C PRO A 174 11.81 24.48 14.67
N HIS A 175 11.97 23.52 13.78
CA HIS A 175 12.97 23.56 12.72
C HIS A 175 12.38 24.10 11.42
N GLY A 176 12.28 25.44 11.35
CA GLY A 176 12.60 26.26 10.17
C GLY A 176 11.94 26.00 8.81
N GLN A 177 11.01 25.06 8.66
CA GLN A 177 10.23 24.94 7.44
C GLN A 177 9.05 25.91 7.52
N THR A 178 9.01 26.85 6.59
CA THR A 178 7.89 27.76 6.38
C THR A 178 6.59 26.97 6.27
N ASN A 179 5.60 27.34 7.09
CA ASN A 179 4.23 26.81 7.22
C ASN A 179 3.39 26.86 5.91
N PHE A 180 3.93 26.49 4.76
CA PHE A 180 3.21 26.55 3.48
C PHE A 180 2.18 25.42 3.33
N PHE A 181 2.31 24.32 4.10
CA PHE A 181 1.37 23.19 4.06
C PHE A 181 0.63 22.93 5.39
N GLY A 182 1.05 23.55 6.50
CA GLY A 182 0.58 23.22 7.85
C GLY A 182 -0.71 23.92 8.32
N THR A 183 -1.28 24.87 7.57
CA THR A 183 -2.36 25.73 8.05
C THR A 183 -3.74 25.45 7.45
N GLY A 184 -4.03 24.24 6.95
CA GLY A 184 -5.37 24.00 6.42
C GLY A 184 -5.89 22.58 6.27
N LEU A 185 -5.08 21.53 6.34
CA LEU A 185 -5.59 20.16 6.15
C LEU A 185 -6.45 19.76 7.35
N THR A 186 -7.77 19.69 7.13
CA THR A 186 -8.74 19.31 8.16
C THR A 186 -9.72 18.28 7.63
N CYS A 187 -9.99 17.26 8.44
CA CYS A 187 -11.09 16.33 8.19
C CYS A 187 -12.37 16.88 8.82
N GLN A 188 -13.47 16.87 8.06
CA GLN A 188 -14.79 17.21 8.58
C GLN A 188 -15.56 15.93 8.92
N HIS A 189 -16.15 15.89 10.12
CA HIS A 189 -16.98 14.81 10.63
C HIS A 189 -18.37 15.31 10.97
#